data_AF-A0A1Y2VKG5-F1
#
_entry.id   AF-A0A1Y2VKG5-F1
#
_cell.length_a   1.000
_cell.length_b   1.000
_cell.length_c   1.000
_cell.angle_alpha   90.00
_cell.angle_beta   90.00
_cell.angle_gamma   90.00
#
_symmetry.space_group_name_H-M   'P 1'
#
loop_
_entity.id
_entity.type
_entity.pdbx_description
1 polymer ?
#
loop_
_entity_poly.entity_id
_entity_poly.type
_entity_poly.pdbx_seq_one_letter_code
_entity_poly.pdbx_strand_id
1 'polypeptide(L)'
;MAPRLPPPPPGPMPIHVPGGVVVVDTNPPRQRNRRRRPNHHRPPSPAPITPGGSNVNNINLTGTNNDDIRIQGQDLRTWLLTYELNLDVYICANKFLLDDFKAAIARVCIDMLETAGSDAAQVEVLRLCYKLYEGLPESDRLLRMIFARVGFLNTYLWRRYPDETSEFFHAHPEVSALMFKETLVRREEEHGELPASMSPLNFFYSFPFSVRFGGGEVWTTLIELIEKLYSVAPET
;
A
#
# COMPACT_ATOMS: atom_id res chain seq x y z
N MET A 1 -53.39 2.10 28.27
CA MET A 1 -52.69 3.29 28.81
C MET A 1 -51.26 3.27 28.30
N ALA A 2 -50.88 4.20 27.43
CA ALA A 2 -49.52 4.31 26.88
C ALA A 2 -48.69 5.34 27.69
N PRO A 3 -47.38 5.13 27.91
CA PRO A 3 -46.55 6.02 28.70
C PRO A 3 -46.23 7.31 27.92
N ARG A 4 -46.32 8.46 28.59
CA ARG A 4 -46.02 9.78 28.02
C ARG A 4 -44.51 9.98 27.94
N LEU A 5 -43.99 10.27 26.75
CA LEU A 5 -42.61 10.69 26.53
C LEU A 5 -42.34 12.06 27.17
N PRO A 6 -41.13 12.31 27.72
CA PRO A 6 -40.75 13.63 28.22
C PRO A 6 -40.53 14.64 27.07
N PRO A 7 -40.73 15.94 27.31
CA PRO A 7 -40.54 16.99 26.30
C PRO A 7 -39.06 17.18 25.94
N PRO A 8 -38.75 17.61 24.71
CA PRO A 8 -37.37 17.86 24.26
C PRO A 8 -36.72 19.05 24.99
N PRO A 9 -35.38 19.06 25.12
CA PRO A 9 -34.65 20.12 25.80
C PRO A 9 -34.73 21.47 25.06
N PRO A 10 -34.63 22.62 25.76
CA PRO A 10 -34.64 23.94 25.16
C PRO A 10 -33.43 24.17 24.24
N GLY A 11 -33.67 24.76 23.06
CA GLY A 11 -32.60 25.17 22.15
C GLY A 11 -31.68 26.25 22.74
N PRO A 12 -30.46 26.42 22.20
CA PRO A 12 -29.50 27.37 22.72
C PRO A 12 -30.01 28.82 22.63
N MET A 13 -30.01 29.51 23.76
CA MET A 13 -30.35 30.92 23.90
C MET A 13 -29.27 31.79 23.22
N PRO A 14 -29.65 32.84 22.47
CA PRO A 14 -28.68 33.72 21.81
C PRO A 14 -27.90 34.54 22.84
N ILE A 15 -26.56 34.47 22.75
CA ILE A 15 -25.62 35.27 23.54
C ILE A 15 -25.78 36.74 23.13
N HIS A 16 -26.18 37.59 24.07
CA HIS A 16 -26.28 39.03 23.90
C HIS A 16 -24.87 39.64 24.04
N VAL A 17 -24.35 40.18 22.94
CA VAL A 17 -23.13 41.02 22.93
C VAL A 17 -23.61 42.49 22.90
N PRO A 18 -23.14 43.36 23.82
CA PRO A 18 -23.60 44.74 23.86
C PRO A 18 -22.92 45.56 22.76
N GLY A 19 -23.71 45.99 21.77
CA GLY A 19 -23.37 47.04 20.82
C GLY A 19 -23.18 46.56 19.38
N GLY A 20 -24.17 46.83 18.53
CA GLY A 20 -24.00 46.84 17.07
C GLY A 20 -25.00 45.98 16.29
N VAL A 21 -26.03 46.64 15.74
CA VAL A 21 -26.79 46.36 14.50
C VAL A 21 -27.14 44.89 14.17
N VAL A 22 -28.45 44.63 14.25
CA VAL A 22 -29.14 43.44 13.71
C VAL A 22 -29.10 43.47 12.17
N VAL A 23 -28.56 42.42 11.53
CA VAL A 23 -28.87 42.07 10.14
C VAL A 23 -29.32 40.62 10.11
N VAL A 24 -30.64 40.45 10.06
CA VAL A 24 -31.31 39.21 9.63
C VAL A 24 -31.29 39.24 8.11
N ASP A 25 -30.51 38.37 7.47
CA ASP A 25 -30.59 38.17 6.02
C ASP A 25 -31.19 36.79 5.73
N THR A 26 -32.48 36.81 5.45
CA THR A 26 -33.27 35.68 4.96
C THR A 26 -33.35 35.82 3.44
N ASN A 27 -32.55 35.09 2.65
CA ASN A 27 -32.93 34.69 1.28
C ASN A 27 -31.99 33.63 0.63
N PRO A 28 -32.54 32.72 -0.20
CA PRO A 28 -31.84 31.59 -0.82
C PRO A 28 -31.06 31.95 -2.11
N PRO A 29 -30.17 31.07 -2.62
CA PRO A 29 -29.24 31.41 -3.69
C PRO A 29 -29.95 31.57 -5.05
N ARG A 30 -29.95 32.80 -5.58
CA ARG A 30 -30.37 33.08 -6.96
C ARG A 30 -29.30 32.63 -7.96
N GLN A 31 -29.61 31.56 -8.69
CA GLN A 31 -28.94 31.13 -9.92
C GLN A 31 -28.77 32.31 -10.89
N ARG A 32 -27.51 32.74 -11.12
CA ARG A 32 -27.20 33.75 -12.13
C ARG A 32 -26.83 33.07 -13.44
N ASN A 33 -27.85 32.81 -14.25
CA ASN A 33 -27.75 32.53 -15.67
C ASN A 33 -26.85 33.55 -16.37
N ARG A 34 -25.64 33.14 -16.80
CA ARG A 34 -24.84 33.85 -17.80
C ARG A 34 -24.96 33.14 -19.15
N ARG A 35 -26.03 33.44 -19.88
CA ARG A 35 -26.12 33.24 -21.33
C ARG A 35 -25.53 34.46 -22.04
N ARG A 36 -24.39 34.30 -22.72
CA ARG A 36 -23.82 35.13 -23.80
C ARG A 36 -22.76 34.24 -24.47
N ARG A 37 -22.73 33.84 -25.75
CA ARG A 37 -23.45 34.10 -27.01
C ARG A 37 -23.26 32.85 -27.91
N PRO A 38 -24.20 32.48 -28.79
CA PRO A 38 -23.95 31.57 -29.90
C PRO A 38 -23.47 32.33 -31.15
N ASN A 39 -22.85 31.60 -32.09
CA ASN A 39 -22.35 31.98 -33.43
C ASN A 39 -20.86 32.31 -33.54
N HIS A 40 -20.07 31.36 -34.04
CA HIS A 40 -19.68 31.40 -35.46
C HIS A 40 -19.26 30.01 -35.93
N HIS A 41 -19.98 29.51 -36.94
CA HIS A 41 -19.57 28.39 -37.75
C HIS A 41 -18.17 28.65 -38.33
N ARG A 42 -17.19 27.84 -37.92
CA ARG A 42 -15.92 27.72 -38.65
C ARG A 42 -15.91 26.32 -39.27
N PRO A 43 -15.89 26.19 -40.61
CA PRO A 43 -15.81 24.89 -41.25
C PRO A 43 -14.46 24.22 -40.95
N PRO A 44 -14.40 22.88 -40.86
CA PRO A 44 -13.16 22.16 -40.67
C PRO A 44 -12.29 22.32 -41.92
N SER A 45 -11.04 22.77 -41.76
CA SER A 45 -10.06 22.70 -42.85
C SER A 45 -9.55 21.27 -42.98
N PRO A 46 -9.49 20.70 -44.19
CA PRO A 46 -8.98 19.34 -44.41
C PRO A 46 -7.46 19.33 -44.26
N ALA A 47 -6.93 18.41 -43.45
CA ALA A 47 -5.50 18.14 -43.40
C ALA A 47 -5.08 17.25 -44.58
N PRO A 48 -3.87 17.44 -45.17
CA PRO A 48 -3.42 16.71 -46.35
C PRO A 48 -3.12 15.23 -46.02
N ILE A 49 -3.48 14.35 -46.96
CA ILE A 49 -3.10 12.94 -46.96
C ILE A 49 -1.61 12.87 -47.38
N THR A 50 -0.73 12.44 -46.47
CA THR A 50 0.63 11.98 -46.82
C THR A 50 0.78 10.49 -46.50
N PRO A 51 1.33 9.68 -47.43
CA PRO A 51 1.44 8.24 -47.28
C PRO A 51 2.74 7.84 -46.56
N GLY A 52 2.62 6.87 -45.65
CA GLY A 52 3.73 6.02 -45.21
C GLY A 52 4.63 6.61 -44.12
N GLY A 53 4.55 6.04 -42.91
CA GLY A 53 5.51 6.31 -41.85
C GLY A 53 5.00 5.84 -40.50
N SER A 54 5.25 4.57 -40.18
CA SER A 54 5.11 4.00 -38.84
C SER A 54 5.80 4.90 -37.82
N ASN A 55 5.06 5.46 -36.85
CA ASN A 55 5.71 6.03 -35.68
C ASN A 55 4.94 5.80 -34.39
N VAL A 56 5.66 5.13 -33.51
CA VAL A 56 5.45 4.91 -32.10
C VAL A 56 5.46 6.27 -31.38
N ASN A 57 4.77 6.35 -30.24
CA ASN A 57 4.69 7.47 -29.30
C ASN A 57 3.58 8.51 -29.54
N ASN A 58 2.50 8.33 -28.78
CA ASN A 58 1.80 9.48 -28.22
C ASN A 58 1.41 9.18 -26.76
N ILE A 59 2.41 9.23 -25.87
CA ILE A 59 2.21 9.27 -24.43
C ILE A 59 1.83 10.72 -24.10
N ASN A 60 0.57 10.93 -23.73
CA ASN A 60 0.11 12.20 -23.17
C ASN A 60 0.74 12.37 -21.77
N LEU A 61 1.85 13.10 -21.68
CA LEU A 61 2.40 13.60 -20.41
C LEU A 61 1.60 14.81 -19.93
N THR A 62 0.49 14.57 -19.22
CA THR A 62 -0.10 15.55 -18.29
C THR A 62 -0.86 14.80 -17.18
N GLY A 63 -0.19 14.55 -16.05
CA GLY A 63 -0.82 13.98 -14.86
C GLY A 63 0.20 13.30 -13.96
N THR A 64 0.66 13.99 -12.93
CA THR A 64 1.44 13.45 -11.82
C THR A 64 0.61 12.42 -11.04
N ASN A 65 0.73 11.14 -11.38
CA ASN A 65 0.30 10.05 -10.52
C ASN A 65 1.47 9.04 -10.47
N ASN A 66 2.05 8.84 -9.29
CA ASN A 66 2.92 7.69 -8.98
C ASN A 66 2.13 6.36 -8.94
N ASP A 67 0.89 6.38 -9.39
CA ASP A 67 0.07 5.20 -9.60
C ASP A 67 0.29 4.71 -11.03
N ASP A 68 0.51 3.41 -11.17
CA ASP A 68 0.25 2.60 -12.38
C ASP A 68 1.46 2.08 -13.16
N ILE A 69 2.40 1.45 -12.44
CA ILE A 69 2.74 0.07 -12.79
C ILE A 69 2.10 -0.83 -11.72
N ARG A 70 0.78 -1.01 -11.81
CA ARG A 70 0.08 -1.95 -10.93
C ARG A 70 0.41 -3.37 -11.35
N ILE A 71 0.75 -4.23 -10.40
CA ILE A 71 1.04 -5.63 -10.66
C ILE A 71 -0.30 -6.34 -10.94
N GLN A 72 -0.48 -6.90 -12.15
CA GLN A 72 -1.75 -7.52 -12.55
C GLN A 72 -1.57 -8.91 -13.17
N GLY A 73 -2.58 -9.77 -13.02
CA GLY A 73 -2.68 -11.06 -13.71
C GLY A 73 -1.46 -11.96 -13.51
N GLN A 74 -0.79 -12.30 -14.61
CA GLN A 74 0.40 -13.16 -14.61
C GLN A 74 1.57 -12.55 -13.83
N ASP A 75 1.70 -11.23 -13.83
CA ASP A 75 2.77 -10.54 -13.10
C ASP A 75 2.55 -10.66 -11.60
N LEU A 76 1.29 -10.60 -11.14
CA LEU A 76 0.95 -10.77 -9.73
C LEU A 76 1.21 -12.19 -9.25
N ARG A 77 0.84 -13.17 -10.07
CA ARG A 77 1.12 -14.58 -9.77
C ARG A 77 2.62 -14.85 -9.70
N THR A 78 3.38 -14.31 -10.66
CA THR A 78 4.84 -14.43 -10.67
C THR A 78 5.44 -13.77 -9.44
N TRP A 79 4.99 -12.55 -9.11
CA TRP A 79 5.43 -11.83 -7.92
C TRP A 79 5.16 -12.62 -6.64
N LEU A 80 3.96 -13.21 -6.48
CA LEU A 80 3.60 -14.03 -5.31
C LEU A 80 4.49 -15.27 -5.19
N LEU A 81 4.74 -15.98 -6.30
CA LEU A 81 5.63 -17.15 -6.31
C LEU A 81 7.08 -16.77 -5.97
N THR A 82 7.58 -15.67 -6.54
CA THR A 82 8.91 -15.16 -6.22
C THR A 82 9.01 -14.72 -4.76
N TYR A 83 7.97 -14.06 -4.24
CA TYR A 83 7.93 -13.62 -2.85
C TYR A 83 7.91 -14.81 -1.89
N GLU A 84 7.09 -15.82 -2.15
CA GLU A 84 7.07 -17.09 -1.41
C GLU A 84 8.44 -17.77 -1.39
N LEU A 85 9.09 -17.88 -2.56
CA LEU A 85 10.42 -18.49 -2.67
C LEU A 85 11.46 -17.76 -1.82
N ASN A 86 11.46 -16.42 -1.82
CA ASN A 86 12.39 -15.65 -1.00
C ASN A 86 12.17 -15.88 0.50
N LEU A 87 10.91 -16.02 0.95
CA LEU A 87 10.62 -16.37 2.34
C LEU A 87 11.11 -17.78 2.68
N ASP A 88 10.93 -18.75 1.78
CA ASP A 88 11.42 -20.12 1.98
C ASP A 88 12.94 -20.16 2.10
N VAL A 89 13.64 -19.45 1.22
CA VAL A 89 15.10 -19.32 1.27
C VAL A 89 15.54 -18.65 2.57
N TYR A 90 14.82 -17.63 3.05
CA TYR A 90 15.11 -17.00 4.33
C TYR A 90 14.95 -17.96 5.52
N ILE A 91 13.84 -18.73 5.55
CA ILE A 91 13.59 -19.74 6.59
C ILE A 91 14.69 -20.81 6.56
N CYS A 92 15.08 -21.27 5.38
CA CYS A 92 16.20 -22.19 5.22
C CYS A 92 17.52 -21.59 5.71
N ALA A 93 17.84 -20.36 5.31
CA ALA A 93 19.05 -19.66 5.76
C ALA A 93 19.10 -19.53 7.29
N ASN A 94 17.96 -19.25 7.93
CA ASN A 94 17.83 -19.24 9.38
C ASN A 94 18.11 -20.62 10.01
N LYS A 95 17.54 -21.69 9.44
CA LYS A 95 17.74 -23.07 9.91
C LYS A 95 19.20 -23.54 9.82
N PHE A 96 19.93 -23.07 8.81
CA PHE A 96 21.33 -23.40 8.59
C PHE A 96 22.32 -22.35 9.12
N LEU A 97 21.83 -21.34 9.87
CA LEU A 97 22.65 -20.29 10.49
C LEU A 97 23.52 -19.50 9.48
N LEU A 98 22.98 -19.25 8.29
CA LEU A 98 23.64 -18.50 7.23
C LEU A 98 23.33 -16.99 7.36
N ASP A 99 23.84 -16.34 8.41
CA ASP A 99 23.41 -15.00 8.80
C ASP A 99 23.60 -13.91 7.73
N ASP A 100 24.74 -13.89 7.03
CA ASP A 100 24.99 -12.91 5.96
C ASP A 100 24.04 -13.09 4.78
N PHE A 101 23.77 -14.34 4.42
CA PHE A 101 22.83 -14.67 3.36
C PHE A 101 21.39 -14.35 3.78
N LYS A 102 21.03 -14.67 5.03
CA LYS A 102 19.75 -14.32 5.65
C LYS A 102 19.52 -12.80 5.61
N ALA A 103 20.54 -11.99 5.93
CA ALA A 103 20.47 -10.54 5.86
C ALA A 103 20.25 -10.01 4.43
N ALA A 104 20.91 -10.60 3.43
CA ALA A 104 20.70 -10.24 2.03
C ALA A 104 19.27 -10.55 1.57
N ILE A 105 18.74 -11.73 1.88
CA ILE A 105 17.36 -12.11 1.52
C ILE A 105 16.33 -11.28 2.28
N ALA A 106 16.59 -10.92 3.54
CA ALA A 106 15.72 -10.03 4.31
C ALA A 106 15.47 -8.72 3.55
N ARG A 107 16.52 -8.13 2.98
CA ARG A 107 16.41 -6.87 2.25
C ARG A 107 15.54 -7.04 1.00
N VAL A 108 15.76 -8.12 0.24
CA VAL A 108 14.96 -8.43 -0.96
C VAL A 108 13.48 -8.59 -0.61
N CYS A 109 13.13 -9.34 0.43
CA CYS A 109 11.74 -9.53 0.85
C CYS A 109 11.06 -8.18 1.17
N ILE A 110 11.75 -7.30 1.88
CA ILE A 110 11.23 -5.98 2.22
C ILE A 110 11.05 -5.12 0.96
N ASP A 111 12.05 -5.08 0.08
CA ASP A 111 11.99 -4.28 -1.15
C ASP A 111 10.87 -4.76 -2.08
N MET A 112 10.60 -6.07 -2.14
CA MET A 112 9.47 -6.62 -2.88
C MET A 112 8.12 -6.15 -2.35
N LEU A 113 7.93 -6.12 -1.02
CA LEU A 113 6.71 -5.57 -0.42
C LEU A 113 6.57 -4.07 -0.65
N GLU A 114 7.67 -3.31 -0.59
CA GLU A 114 7.67 -1.86 -0.84
C GLU A 114 7.26 -1.53 -2.26
N THR A 115 7.87 -2.23 -3.22
CA THR A 115 7.63 -2.00 -4.64
C THR A 115 6.23 -2.42 -5.06
N ALA A 116 5.68 -3.49 -4.47
CA ALA A 116 4.29 -3.90 -4.71
C ALA A 116 3.27 -2.97 -4.03
N GLY A 117 3.61 -2.34 -2.90
CA GLY A 117 2.75 -1.43 -2.18
C GLY A 117 1.37 -2.02 -1.89
N SER A 118 0.31 -1.35 -2.35
CA SER A 118 -1.07 -1.82 -2.11
C SER A 118 -1.42 -3.11 -2.88
N ASP A 119 -0.70 -3.46 -3.93
CA ASP A 119 -0.96 -4.68 -4.71
C ASP A 119 -0.57 -5.95 -3.94
N ALA A 120 0.31 -5.82 -2.94
CA ALA A 120 0.64 -6.91 -2.00
C ALA A 120 -0.51 -7.25 -1.03
N ALA A 121 -1.60 -6.48 -1.00
CA ALA A 121 -2.77 -6.81 -0.20
C ALA A 121 -3.57 -7.96 -0.86
N GLN A 122 -3.02 -9.17 -0.73
CA GLN A 122 -3.54 -10.45 -1.23
C GLN A 122 -3.69 -11.44 -0.07
N VAL A 123 -4.65 -12.35 -0.16
CA VAL A 123 -4.88 -13.40 0.85
C VAL A 123 -3.66 -14.34 0.94
N GLU A 124 -3.00 -14.59 -0.18
CA GLU A 124 -1.78 -15.37 -0.25
C GLU A 124 -0.68 -14.78 0.62
N VAL A 125 -0.54 -13.46 0.70
CA VAL A 125 0.44 -12.81 1.57
C VAL A 125 0.13 -13.04 3.05
N LEU A 126 -1.15 -13.10 3.44
CA LEU A 126 -1.53 -13.51 4.81
C LEU A 126 -1.12 -14.96 5.10
N ARG A 127 -1.38 -15.88 4.16
CA ARG A 127 -0.93 -17.29 4.28
C ARG A 127 0.59 -17.38 4.40
N LEU A 128 1.33 -16.55 3.68
CA LEU A 128 2.78 -16.46 3.81
C LEU A 128 3.23 -15.88 5.15
N CYS A 129 2.48 -14.95 5.75
CA CYS A 129 2.75 -14.52 7.13
C CYS A 129 2.62 -15.67 8.13
N TYR A 130 1.63 -16.56 7.96
CA TYR A 130 1.51 -17.76 8.79
C TYR A 130 2.68 -18.74 8.55
N LYS A 131 3.05 -18.99 7.29
CA LYS A 131 4.23 -19.80 6.95
C LYS A 131 5.52 -19.27 7.60
N LEU A 132 5.68 -17.95 7.59
CA LEU A 132 6.82 -17.27 8.19
C LEU A 132 6.83 -17.40 9.72
N TYR A 133 5.66 -17.31 10.36
CA TYR A 133 5.48 -17.52 11.80
C TYR A 133 5.86 -18.94 12.23
N GLU A 134 5.43 -19.95 11.48
CA GLU A 134 5.79 -21.36 11.75
C GLU A 134 7.29 -21.63 11.56
N GLY A 135 7.94 -20.90 10.64
CA GLY A 135 9.34 -21.10 10.27
C GLY A 135 10.37 -20.35 11.09
N LEU A 136 9.97 -19.35 11.90
CA LEU A 136 10.88 -18.43 12.57
C LEU A 136 10.44 -18.13 14.02
N PRO A 137 11.37 -17.78 14.92
CA PRO A 137 11.00 -17.28 16.23
C PRO A 137 10.32 -15.91 16.13
N GLU A 138 9.41 -15.60 17.06
CA GLU A 138 8.70 -14.29 17.13
C GLU A 138 9.64 -13.08 17.35
N SER A 139 10.89 -13.33 17.76
CA SER A 139 11.95 -12.33 17.89
C SER A 139 12.66 -12.03 16.57
N ASP A 140 12.37 -12.77 15.49
CA ASP A 140 13.02 -12.56 14.19
C ASP A 140 12.66 -11.18 13.63
N ARG A 141 13.70 -10.47 13.19
CA ARG A 141 13.57 -9.08 12.72
C ARG A 141 12.78 -8.98 11.41
N LEU A 142 12.99 -9.91 10.48
CA LEU A 142 12.26 -9.88 9.20
C LEU A 142 10.79 -10.17 9.42
N LEU A 143 10.47 -11.18 10.24
CA LEU A 143 9.08 -11.52 10.59
C LEU A 143 8.33 -10.30 11.09
N ARG A 144 8.86 -9.64 12.12
CA ARG A 144 8.25 -8.44 12.70
C ARG A 144 8.07 -7.31 11.69
N MET A 145 9.05 -7.13 10.81
CA MET A 145 9.00 -6.09 9.77
C MET A 145 7.94 -6.39 8.71
N ILE A 146 7.87 -7.62 8.22
CA ILE A 146 6.83 -8.05 7.27
C ILE A 146 5.45 -7.91 7.92
N PHE A 147 5.31 -8.34 9.18
CA PHE A 147 4.06 -8.28 9.93
C PHE A 147 3.54 -6.85 10.04
N ALA A 148 4.39 -5.91 10.44
CA ALA A 148 3.98 -4.51 10.44
C ALA A 148 3.54 -4.00 9.06
N ARG A 149 4.30 -4.31 8.01
CA ARG A 149 4.00 -3.87 6.64
C ARG A 149 2.67 -4.42 6.16
N VAL A 150 2.43 -5.71 6.33
CA VAL A 150 1.16 -6.35 5.96
C VAL A 150 0.03 -5.84 6.84
N GLY A 151 0.28 -5.53 8.11
CA GLY A 151 -0.70 -4.90 8.99
C GLY A 151 -1.13 -3.49 8.54
N PHE A 152 -0.25 -2.70 7.92
CA PHE A 152 -0.65 -1.45 7.25
C PHE A 152 -1.52 -1.69 6.00
N LEU A 153 -1.41 -2.85 5.37
CA LEU A 153 -2.25 -3.27 4.25
C LEU A 153 -3.62 -3.81 4.68
N ASN A 154 -3.88 -3.94 5.99
CA ASN A 154 -5.11 -4.53 6.51
C ASN A 154 -6.38 -3.86 5.95
N THR A 155 -6.40 -2.54 5.78
CA THR A 155 -7.55 -1.84 5.18
C THR A 155 -7.82 -2.25 3.73
N TYR A 156 -6.77 -2.53 2.96
CA TYR A 156 -6.88 -3.02 1.59
C TYR A 156 -7.35 -4.48 1.56
N LEU A 157 -6.86 -5.31 2.47
CA LEU A 157 -7.26 -6.71 2.62
C LEU A 157 -8.76 -6.82 2.93
N TRP A 158 -9.25 -6.10 3.94
CA TRP A 158 -10.68 -6.07 4.28
C TRP A 158 -11.56 -5.51 3.15
N ARG A 159 -11.02 -4.61 2.32
CA ARG A 159 -11.77 -4.06 1.19
C ARG A 159 -11.85 -5.02 0.01
N ARG A 160 -10.81 -5.82 -0.24
CA ARG A 160 -10.71 -6.71 -1.42
C ARG A 160 -11.20 -8.13 -1.12
N TYR A 161 -10.91 -8.65 0.07
CA TYR A 161 -11.09 -10.05 0.46
C TYR A 161 -11.63 -10.15 1.90
N PRO A 162 -12.82 -9.58 2.21
CA PRO A 162 -13.32 -9.49 3.58
C PRO A 162 -13.55 -10.86 4.23
N ASP A 163 -14.10 -11.82 3.48
CA ASP A 163 -14.45 -13.13 4.01
C ASP A 163 -13.20 -13.95 4.33
N GLU A 164 -12.24 -13.98 3.39
CA GLU A 164 -10.98 -14.71 3.54
C GLU A 164 -10.05 -14.07 4.58
N THR A 165 -10.04 -12.74 4.66
CA THR A 165 -9.27 -12.02 5.70
C THR A 165 -9.85 -12.32 7.07
N SER A 166 -11.18 -12.31 7.21
CA SER A 166 -11.86 -12.69 8.44
C SER A 166 -11.55 -14.13 8.83
N GLU A 167 -11.71 -15.07 7.90
CA GLU A 167 -11.43 -16.49 8.12
C GLU A 167 -9.98 -16.71 8.58
N PHE A 168 -9.02 -16.08 7.89
CA PHE A 168 -7.60 -16.18 8.25
C PHE A 168 -7.32 -15.70 9.67
N PHE A 169 -7.83 -14.53 10.07
CA PHE A 169 -7.58 -14.00 11.41
C PHE A 169 -8.30 -14.77 12.52
N HIS A 170 -9.45 -15.39 12.23
CA HIS A 170 -10.09 -16.31 13.16
C HIS A 170 -9.32 -17.63 13.30
N ALA A 171 -8.76 -18.13 12.20
CA ALA A 171 -7.96 -19.36 12.20
C ALA A 171 -6.59 -19.19 12.85
N HIS A 172 -5.98 -18.01 12.74
CA HIS A 172 -4.62 -17.71 13.20
C HIS A 172 -4.57 -16.47 14.12
N PRO A 173 -5.16 -16.55 15.33
CA PRO A 173 -5.20 -15.41 16.26
C PRO A 173 -3.81 -14.96 16.72
N GLU A 174 -2.84 -15.87 16.83
CA GLU A 174 -1.44 -15.59 17.18
C GLU A 174 -0.75 -14.70 16.14
N VAL A 175 -0.91 -15.02 14.85
CA VAL A 175 -0.39 -14.21 13.74
C VAL A 175 -1.04 -12.82 13.76
N SER A 176 -2.36 -12.79 13.93
CA SER A 176 -3.14 -11.54 13.99
C SER A 176 -2.66 -10.63 15.12
N ALA A 177 -2.52 -11.17 16.32
CA ALA A 177 -2.08 -10.42 17.50
C ALA A 177 -0.68 -9.83 17.30
N LEU A 178 0.27 -10.64 16.80
CA LEU A 178 1.63 -10.18 16.55
C LEU A 178 1.67 -9.14 15.42
N MET A 179 0.89 -9.34 14.36
CA MET A 179 0.80 -8.42 13.22
C MET A 179 0.30 -7.04 13.66
N PHE A 180 -0.80 -6.99 14.40
CA PHE A 180 -1.35 -5.72 14.90
C PHE A 180 -0.46 -5.07 15.94
N LYS A 181 0.20 -5.85 16.80
CA LYS A 181 1.19 -5.33 17.75
C LYS A 181 2.35 -4.64 17.03
N GLU A 182 2.98 -5.29 16.06
CA GLU A 182 4.12 -4.73 15.33
C GLU A 182 3.74 -3.51 14.47
N THR A 183 2.49 -3.48 13.98
CA THR A 183 1.93 -2.31 13.29
C THR A 183 1.72 -1.14 14.24
N LEU A 184 1.19 -1.40 15.44
CA LEU A 184 0.95 -0.39 16.45
C LEU A 184 2.26 0.25 16.95
N VAL A 185 3.27 -0.59 17.27
CA VAL A 185 4.60 -0.12 17.70
C VAL A 185 5.18 0.88 16.71
N ARG A 186 5.11 0.60 15.41
CA ARG A 186 5.64 1.52 14.38
C ARG A 186 4.83 2.79 14.21
N ARG A 187 3.51 2.73 14.42
CA ARG A 187 2.68 3.94 14.47
C ARG A 187 3.05 4.83 15.65
N GLU A 188 3.39 4.25 16.80
CA GLU A 188 3.84 5.01 17.98
C GLU A 188 5.22 5.64 17.76
N GLU A 189 6.15 4.93 17.13
CA GLU A 189 7.47 5.44 16.73
C GLU A 189 7.35 6.65 15.78
N GLU A 190 6.42 6.61 14.82
CA GLU A 190 6.16 7.73 13.89
C GLU A 190 5.66 8.99 14.63
N HIS A 191 4.80 8.82 15.64
CA HIS A 191 4.24 9.92 16.42
C HIS A 191 5.19 10.46 17.50
N GLY A 192 6.22 9.69 17.90
CA GLY A 192 7.14 10.04 18.97
C GLY A 192 8.31 10.96 18.57
N GLU A 193 8.66 11.06 17.28
CA GLU A 193 9.97 11.59 16.87
C GLU A 193 10.02 12.84 15.96
N LEU A 194 8.92 13.56 15.61
CA LEU A 194 9.04 14.78 14.77
C LEU A 194 8.20 16.02 15.19
N PRO A 195 8.80 17.24 15.17
CA PRO A 195 8.06 18.51 15.19
C PRO A 195 7.30 18.72 13.86
N ALA A 196 6.16 19.41 13.95
CA ALA A 196 5.08 19.51 12.95
C ALA A 196 5.41 20.08 11.54
N SER A 197 6.67 20.19 11.12
CA SER A 197 7.06 20.75 9.82
C SER A 197 7.58 19.74 8.79
N MET A 198 7.57 18.44 9.08
CA MET A 198 7.82 17.38 8.09
C MET A 198 6.52 16.63 7.77
N SER A 199 6.00 16.85 6.56
CA SER A 199 4.82 16.18 6.00
C SER A 199 5.06 14.66 5.79
N PRO A 200 3.98 13.85 5.65
CA PRO A 200 3.92 12.43 6.03
C PRO A 200 4.41 11.46 4.94
N LEU A 201 5.54 11.77 4.30
CA LEU A 201 6.17 10.87 3.30
C LEU A 201 7.45 10.19 3.81
N ASN A 202 7.82 10.38 5.07
CA ASN A 202 8.92 9.66 5.72
C ASN A 202 8.47 8.33 6.35
N PHE A 203 7.50 7.65 5.73
CA PHE A 203 6.85 6.46 6.27
C PHE A 203 7.78 5.22 6.41
N PHE A 204 9.03 5.30 5.91
CA PHE A 204 9.87 4.10 5.73
C PHE A 204 11.37 4.26 6.03
N TYR A 205 11.86 5.40 6.51
CA TYR A 205 13.32 5.67 6.57
C TYR A 205 14.01 5.55 7.93
N SER A 206 13.32 5.17 9.01
CA SER A 206 13.99 5.01 10.31
C SER A 206 14.50 3.59 10.54
N PHE A 207 15.44 3.10 9.72
CA PHE A 207 16.42 2.08 10.13
C PHE A 207 17.72 2.25 9.32
N PRO A 208 18.91 2.27 9.95
CA PRO A 208 20.17 2.40 9.26
C PRO A 208 20.60 1.03 8.73
N PHE A 209 20.08 0.61 7.58
CA PHE A 209 20.71 -0.46 6.78
C PHE A 209 21.64 0.18 5.74
N SER A 210 22.68 0.87 6.23
CA SER A 210 23.70 1.46 5.37
C SER A 210 24.80 0.45 5.09
N VAL A 211 24.57 -0.41 4.09
CA VAL A 211 25.66 -1.03 3.33
C VAL A 211 25.35 -0.82 1.85
N ARG A 212 26.08 0.10 1.21
CA ARG A 212 26.07 0.28 -0.24
C ARG A 212 26.62 -0.99 -0.90
N PHE A 213 25.78 -1.71 -1.62
CA PHE A 213 26.23 -2.53 -2.75
C PHE A 213 25.40 -2.17 -3.97
N GLY A 214 26.08 -2.05 -5.12
CA GLY A 214 25.53 -1.54 -6.37
C GLY A 214 24.32 -2.35 -6.84
N GLY A 215 23.20 -1.65 -7.01
CA GLY A 215 21.97 -2.20 -7.57
C GLY A 215 22.19 -2.64 -9.02
N GLY A 216 22.34 -3.93 -9.23
CA GLY A 216 22.48 -4.54 -10.56
C GLY A 216 22.90 -5.99 -10.51
N GLU A 217 23.79 -6.36 -9.57
CA GLU A 217 24.44 -7.69 -9.57
C GLU A 217 23.72 -8.75 -8.72
N VAL A 218 22.82 -8.32 -7.81
CA VAL A 218 22.12 -9.23 -6.88
C VAL A 218 21.02 -10.03 -7.59
N TRP A 219 20.34 -9.43 -8.58
CA TRP A 219 19.31 -10.11 -9.35
C TRP A 219 19.88 -11.19 -10.26
N THR A 220 21.05 -10.95 -10.86
CA THR A 220 21.75 -11.96 -11.66
C THR A 220 22.26 -13.11 -10.80
N THR A 221 22.76 -12.83 -9.59
CA THR A 221 23.21 -13.90 -8.68
C THR A 221 22.08 -14.74 -8.13
N LEU A 222 20.90 -14.15 -7.83
CA LEU A 222 19.73 -14.91 -7.39
C LEU A 222 19.20 -15.82 -8.51
N ILE A 223 19.12 -15.32 -9.75
CA ILE A 223 18.74 -16.12 -10.92
C ILE A 223 19.76 -17.22 -11.17
N GLU A 224 21.07 -16.93 -11.14
CA GLU A 224 22.13 -17.94 -11.29
C GLU A 224 22.09 -19.01 -10.18
N LEU A 225 21.74 -18.63 -8.95
CA LEU A 225 21.62 -19.56 -7.84
C LEU A 225 20.41 -20.49 -8.03
N ILE A 226 19.28 -19.94 -8.49
CA ILE A 226 18.06 -20.71 -8.79
C ILE A 226 18.31 -21.65 -9.98
N GLU A 227 18.99 -21.19 -11.04
CA GLU A 227 19.37 -22.03 -12.19
C GLU A 227 20.35 -23.14 -11.80
N LYS A 228 21.34 -22.85 -10.94
CA LYS A 228 22.25 -23.87 -10.40
C LYS A 228 21.55 -24.89 -9.52
N LEU A 229 20.57 -24.47 -8.72
CA LEU A 229 19.80 -25.38 -7.87
C LEU A 229 18.86 -26.28 -8.69
N TYR A 230 18.30 -25.78 -9.79
CA TYR A 230 17.45 -26.57 -10.70
C TYR A 230 18.21 -27.42 -11.72
N SER A 231 19.47 -27.10 -12.03
CA SER A 231 20.31 -27.90 -12.93
C SER A 231 20.90 -29.17 -12.27
N VAL A 232 20.71 -29.36 -10.96
CA VAL A 232 21.24 -30.50 -10.18
C VAL A 232 20.15 -31.52 -9.84
N ALA A 233 19.10 -31.62 -10.65
CA ALA A 233 18.20 -32.77 -10.61
C ALA A 233 18.78 -33.90 -11.49
N PRO A 234 19.36 -34.98 -10.92
CA PRO A 234 19.68 -36.15 -11.72
C PRO A 234 18.39 -36.85 -12.16
N GLU A 235 18.34 -37.21 -13.45
CA GLU A 235 17.46 -38.27 -13.93
C GLU A 235 17.76 -39.54 -13.13
N THR A 236 16.83 -39.94 -12.26
CA THR A 236 16.64 -41.33 -11.83
C THR A 236 15.18 -41.57 -11.53
#